data_AF-X0RYH6-F1
#
_entry.id   AF-X0RYH6-F1
#
_cell.length_a   1.000
_cell.length_b   1.000
_cell.length_c   1.000
_cell.angle_alpha   90.00
_cell.angle_beta   90.00
_cell.angle_gamma   90.00
#
_symmetry.space_group_name_H-M   'P 1'
#
loop_
_entity.id
_entity.type
_entity.pdbx_description
1 polymer ?
#
loop_
_entity_poly.entity_id
_entity_poly.type
_entity_poly.pdbx_seq_one_letter_code
_entity_poly.pdbx_strand_id
1 'polypeptide(L)'
;MGLEKNLIEDPIFEIAQGNVPDKNTLSIGGNTQSMVADVEETVWDEGGLLNILSTETPLYGSSDNISDIGISIAVNGVDGNFNFVTRLFVTNGQNQVILNAGLLLVVQILPLSATPQGNIYIATADAAPGGIPAKAKIQGKCIQGTNLSSAAVDAVAPGKTAYIRVVEHTTGKLKDIDVIVNFKTFGGLWRKFPRIHLAEAAKELSKDVYSPFSEKTIILLNAISKDDQASLSMGMFLIEVKNKT
;
A
#
# COMPACT_ATOMS: atom_id res chain seq x y z
N MET A 1 -42.51 32.15 5.34
CA MET A 1 -41.88 30.89 5.78
C MET A 1 -40.51 30.84 5.13
N GLY A 2 -39.45 31.12 5.89
CA GLY A 2 -38.08 31.02 5.37
C GLY A 2 -37.69 29.55 5.32
N LEU A 3 -37.28 29.06 4.15
CA LEU A 3 -36.63 27.77 4.03
C LEU A 3 -35.24 27.89 4.65
N GLU A 4 -35.07 27.39 5.87
CA GLU A 4 -33.73 27.15 6.42
C GLU A 4 -33.05 26.10 5.55
N LYS A 5 -31.99 26.51 4.84
CA LYS A 5 -31.08 25.58 4.19
C LYS A 5 -30.30 24.89 5.31
N ASN A 6 -30.74 23.71 5.70
CA ASN A 6 -29.88 22.77 6.43
C ASN A 6 -28.78 22.32 5.46
N LEU A 7 -27.69 23.09 5.41
CA LEU A 7 -26.46 22.62 4.79
C LEU A 7 -25.95 21.48 5.67
N ILE A 8 -25.80 20.30 5.09
CA ILE A 8 -25.04 19.22 5.73
C ILE A 8 -23.62 19.76 5.82
N GLU A 9 -23.13 20.01 7.02
CA GLU A 9 -21.73 20.37 7.24
C GLU A 9 -20.86 19.22 6.71
N ASP A 10 -19.99 19.54 5.76
CA ASP A 10 -19.02 18.59 5.25
C ASP A 10 -18.07 18.21 6.41
N PRO A 11 -17.94 16.93 6.78
CA PRO A 11 -17.07 16.51 7.88
C PRO A 11 -15.62 16.96 7.68
N ILE A 12 -15.18 17.28 6.46
CA ILE A 12 -13.85 17.83 6.24
C ILE A 12 -13.69 19.25 6.78
N PHE A 13 -14.76 20.06 6.81
CA PHE A 13 -14.72 21.39 7.43
C PHE A 13 -14.63 21.27 8.95
N GLU A 14 -15.36 20.34 9.57
CA GLU A 14 -15.25 20.05 11.01
C GLU A 14 -13.82 19.61 11.40
N ILE A 15 -13.22 18.79 10.54
CA ILE A 15 -11.81 18.41 10.67
C ILE A 15 -10.90 19.62 10.53
N ALA A 16 -11.06 20.42 9.48
CA ALA A 16 -10.20 21.58 9.20
C ALA A 16 -10.31 22.66 10.27
N GLN A 17 -11.50 22.86 10.86
CA GLN A 17 -11.76 23.81 11.93
C GLN A 17 -11.23 23.35 13.29
N GLY A 18 -10.80 22.09 13.42
CA GLY A 18 -10.28 21.56 14.68
C GLY A 18 -11.32 20.89 15.58
N ASN A 19 -12.57 20.84 15.17
CA ASN A 19 -13.68 20.30 15.97
C ASN A 19 -13.62 18.78 16.14
N VAL A 20 -12.89 18.08 15.26
CA VAL A 20 -12.58 16.65 15.39
C VAL A 20 -11.19 16.47 16.04
N PRO A 21 -11.11 15.98 17.29
CA PRO A 21 -9.84 15.66 17.93
C PRO A 21 -9.23 14.36 17.38
N ASP A 22 -7.92 14.16 17.61
CA ASP A 22 -7.20 12.90 17.35
C ASP A 22 -7.40 12.31 15.94
N LYS A 23 -7.25 13.16 14.92
CA LYS A 23 -7.34 12.81 13.50
C LYS A 23 -5.97 12.70 12.84
N ASN A 24 -5.84 11.81 11.87
CA ASN A 24 -4.63 11.66 11.05
C ASN A 24 -5.00 11.51 9.57
N THR A 25 -4.08 11.88 8.70
CA THR A 25 -4.16 11.56 7.28
C THR A 25 -3.35 10.32 6.97
N LEU A 26 -3.94 9.38 6.26
CA LEU A 26 -3.26 8.20 5.73
C LEU A 26 -3.18 8.33 4.22
N SER A 27 -1.99 8.12 3.64
CA SER A 27 -1.81 8.12 2.20
C SER A 27 -1.24 6.78 1.77
N ILE A 28 -1.96 6.12 0.89
CA ILE A 28 -1.60 4.83 0.30
C ILE A 28 -1.23 5.09 -1.14
N GLY A 29 -0.06 4.66 -1.60
CA GLY A 29 0.40 4.96 -2.95
C GLY A 29 1.29 3.87 -3.53
N GLY A 30 1.17 3.65 -4.83
CA GLY A 30 1.93 2.61 -5.53
C GLY A 30 2.05 2.90 -7.02
N ASN A 31 3.00 2.22 -7.67
CA ASN A 31 3.12 2.17 -9.12
C ASN A 31 3.33 0.74 -9.62
N THR A 32 2.77 0.41 -10.77
CA THR A 32 3.09 -0.78 -11.55
C THR A 32 3.57 -0.32 -12.92
N GLN A 33 4.76 -0.76 -13.34
CA GLN A 33 5.36 -0.32 -14.61
C GLN A 33 4.78 -1.05 -15.83
N SER A 34 4.34 -2.30 -15.64
CA SER A 34 3.82 -3.13 -16.71
C SER A 34 2.79 -4.11 -16.15
N MET A 35 1.53 -3.84 -16.39
CA MET A 35 0.42 -4.75 -16.11
C MET A 35 0.19 -5.73 -17.26
N VAL A 36 -0.29 -6.92 -16.93
CA VAL A 36 -0.77 -7.94 -17.86
C VAL A 36 -2.24 -7.69 -18.19
N ALA A 37 -2.60 -7.78 -19.47
CA ALA A 37 -3.98 -7.60 -19.92
C ALA A 37 -4.95 -8.58 -19.25
N ASP A 38 -6.10 -8.06 -18.83
CA ASP A 38 -7.22 -8.79 -18.20
C ASP A 38 -6.86 -9.55 -16.92
N VAL A 39 -5.74 -9.21 -16.27
CA VAL A 39 -5.32 -9.78 -14.98
C VAL A 39 -5.44 -8.71 -13.88
N GLU A 40 -6.02 -9.10 -12.74
CA GLU A 40 -6.01 -8.24 -11.55
C GLU A 40 -4.61 -8.27 -10.90
N GLU A 41 -4.04 -7.10 -10.71
CA GLU A 41 -2.75 -6.92 -10.07
C GLU A 41 -2.84 -5.91 -8.95
N THR A 42 -2.00 -6.08 -7.93
CA THR A 42 -1.77 -5.02 -6.95
C THR A 42 -0.94 -3.92 -7.59
N VAL A 43 -1.16 -2.68 -7.16
CA VAL A 43 -0.36 -1.55 -7.64
C VAL A 43 0.91 -1.46 -6.80
N TRP A 44 1.99 -2.08 -7.30
CA TRP A 44 3.28 -2.17 -6.61
C TRP A 44 4.45 -2.54 -7.54
N ASP A 45 5.67 -2.30 -7.07
CA ASP A 45 6.92 -2.40 -7.82
C ASP A 45 7.29 -3.78 -8.41
N GLU A 46 6.66 -4.86 -7.92
CA GLU A 46 6.91 -6.22 -8.42
C GLU A 46 5.86 -6.69 -9.45
N GLY A 47 4.70 -6.02 -9.49
CA GLY A 47 3.55 -6.44 -10.29
C GLY A 47 2.94 -7.77 -9.85
N GLY A 48 1.84 -8.17 -10.47
CA GLY A 48 1.01 -9.29 -10.00
C GLY A 48 0.31 -8.99 -8.67
N LEU A 49 -0.30 -10.01 -8.06
CA LEU A 49 -0.98 -9.87 -6.77
C LEU A 49 0.01 -9.91 -5.61
N LEU A 50 -0.06 -8.91 -4.73
CA LEU A 50 0.63 -8.94 -3.45
C LEU A 50 -0.13 -9.88 -2.49
N ASN A 51 0.55 -10.94 -2.04
CA ASN A 51 -0.03 -11.86 -1.08
C ASN A 51 0.13 -11.35 0.35
N ILE A 52 -0.98 -10.96 0.98
CA ILE A 52 -1.02 -10.50 2.37
C ILE A 52 -0.94 -11.70 3.33
N LEU A 53 -0.03 -11.65 4.30
CA LEU A 53 0.13 -12.70 5.29
C LEU A 53 -1.12 -12.79 6.19
N SER A 54 -1.43 -14.01 6.64
CA SER A 54 -2.53 -14.26 7.57
C SER A 54 -2.18 -13.99 9.02
N THR A 55 -0.88 -14.04 9.35
CA THR A 55 -0.32 -13.83 10.69
C THR A 55 1.05 -13.17 10.58
N GLU A 56 1.52 -12.56 11.66
CA GLU A 56 2.90 -12.08 11.76
C GLU A 56 3.87 -13.21 11.45
N THR A 57 4.76 -12.99 10.48
CA THR A 57 5.71 -13.99 9.98
C THR A 57 7.12 -13.39 9.93
N PRO A 58 8.18 -14.15 10.28
CA PRO A 58 9.55 -13.70 10.06
C PRO A 58 9.81 -13.40 8.57
N LEU A 59 10.34 -12.21 8.31
CA LEU A 59 10.70 -11.77 6.97
C LEU A 59 12.21 -11.61 6.85
N TYR A 60 12.69 -11.65 5.61
CA TYR A 60 14.10 -11.60 5.23
C TYR A 60 14.29 -10.54 4.17
N GLY A 61 15.39 -9.80 4.27
CA GLY A 61 15.84 -8.85 3.28
C GLY A 61 16.98 -9.40 2.44
N SER A 62 16.98 -9.14 1.14
CA SER A 62 18.09 -9.41 0.22
C SER A 62 18.19 -8.33 -0.84
N SER A 63 19.37 -8.21 -1.49
CA SER A 63 19.56 -7.40 -2.69
C SER A 63 19.84 -8.29 -3.89
N ASP A 64 19.39 -7.91 -5.10
CA ASP A 64 19.84 -8.59 -6.33
C ASP A 64 21.29 -8.25 -6.73
N ASN A 65 21.93 -7.31 -6.03
CA ASN A 65 23.31 -6.91 -6.26
C ASN A 65 24.26 -7.40 -5.16
N ILE A 66 25.35 -8.08 -5.55
CA ILE A 66 26.36 -8.62 -4.61
C ILE A 66 27.11 -7.53 -3.84
N SER A 67 27.20 -6.31 -4.38
CA SER A 67 27.89 -5.18 -3.76
C SER A 67 27.08 -4.45 -2.69
N ASP A 68 25.79 -4.74 -2.53
CA ASP A 68 24.95 -4.14 -1.50
C ASP A 68 25.18 -4.81 -0.14
N ILE A 69 26.35 -4.58 0.46
CA ILE A 69 26.75 -5.11 1.75
C ILE A 69 26.88 -3.95 2.74
N GLY A 70 26.35 -4.14 3.96
CA GLY A 70 26.51 -3.15 5.04
C GLY A 70 25.54 -1.97 4.96
N ILE A 71 24.56 -1.99 4.05
CA ILE A 71 23.53 -0.96 3.93
C ILE A 71 22.44 -1.25 4.97
N SER A 72 22.18 -0.29 5.86
CA SER A 72 21.08 -0.34 6.82
C SER A 72 19.76 -0.02 6.12
N ILE A 73 18.77 -0.88 6.27
CA ILE A 73 17.45 -0.74 5.67
C ILE A 73 16.39 -0.70 6.77
N ALA A 74 15.47 0.25 6.68
CA ALA A 74 14.23 0.28 7.45
C ALA A 74 13.09 -0.33 6.65
N VAL A 75 12.31 -1.18 7.32
CA VAL A 75 11.09 -1.80 6.81
C VAL A 75 9.96 -1.39 7.73
N ASN A 76 9.15 -0.45 7.28
CA ASN A 76 7.95 -0.01 7.96
C ASN A 76 6.80 -0.94 7.58
N GLY A 77 6.07 -1.39 8.58
CA GLY A 77 4.99 -2.33 8.37
C GLY A 77 4.08 -2.42 9.58
N VAL A 78 3.30 -3.49 9.59
CA VAL A 78 2.28 -3.76 10.61
C VAL A 78 2.60 -5.10 11.27
N ASP A 79 2.58 -5.16 12.61
CA ASP A 79 2.77 -6.39 13.38
C ASP A 79 1.48 -7.24 13.48
N GLY A 80 1.53 -8.38 14.18
CA GLY A 80 0.35 -9.24 14.37
C GLY A 80 -0.77 -8.59 15.20
N ASN A 81 -0.48 -7.52 15.92
CA ASN A 81 -1.44 -6.74 16.71
C ASN A 81 -1.99 -5.52 15.97
N PHE A 82 -1.62 -5.36 14.69
CA PHE A 82 -1.96 -4.23 13.84
C PHE A 82 -1.27 -2.91 14.23
N ASN A 83 -0.20 -2.96 15.03
CA ASN A 83 0.58 -1.76 15.32
C ASN A 83 1.54 -1.47 14.18
N PHE A 84 1.66 -0.20 13.84
CA PHE A 84 2.69 0.28 12.92
C PHE A 84 4.05 0.25 13.60
N VAL A 85 5.00 -0.42 12.96
CA VAL A 85 6.33 -0.68 13.52
C VAL A 85 7.38 -0.61 12.43
N THR A 86 8.60 -0.23 12.83
CA THR A 86 9.78 -0.30 11.97
C THR A 86 10.63 -1.51 12.35
N ARG A 87 11.09 -2.24 11.35
CA ARG A 87 12.08 -3.32 11.45
C ARG A 87 13.34 -2.90 10.74
N LEU A 88 14.48 -3.34 11.25
CA LEU A 88 15.79 -3.01 10.71
C LEU A 88 16.53 -4.30 10.34
N PHE A 89 17.29 -4.23 9.25
CA PHE A 89 18.32 -5.21 8.94
C PHE A 89 19.48 -4.52 8.21
N VAL A 90 20.61 -5.21 8.17
CA VAL A 90 21.79 -4.78 7.40
C VAL A 90 21.97 -5.76 6.26
N THR A 91 22.03 -5.24 5.04
CA THR A 91 22.18 -6.04 3.81
C THR A 91 23.51 -6.80 3.78
N ASN A 92 23.49 -7.98 3.14
CA ASN A 92 24.67 -8.82 2.93
C ASN A 92 24.74 -9.29 1.46
N GLY A 93 24.59 -8.34 0.54
CA GLY A 93 24.48 -8.57 -0.89
C GLY A 93 23.27 -9.45 -1.21
N GLN A 94 23.53 -10.51 -1.97
CA GLN A 94 22.52 -11.48 -2.41
C GLN A 94 22.07 -12.47 -1.33
N ASN A 95 22.72 -12.49 -0.16
CA ASN A 95 22.32 -13.38 0.92
C ASN A 95 21.13 -12.81 1.70
N GLN A 96 20.12 -13.65 1.97
CA GLN A 96 19.01 -13.27 2.84
C GLN A 96 19.49 -13.00 4.27
N VAL A 97 19.03 -11.88 4.83
CA VAL A 97 19.25 -11.49 6.22
C VAL A 97 17.90 -11.35 6.90
N ILE A 98 17.72 -12.05 8.02
CA ILE A 98 16.46 -11.99 8.77
C ILE A 98 16.25 -10.58 9.36
N LEU A 99 15.01 -10.11 9.32
CA LEU A 99 14.60 -8.91 10.05
C LEU A 99 14.59 -9.20 11.56
N ASN A 100 14.80 -8.17 12.37
CA ASN A 100 14.85 -8.31 13.83
C ASN A 100 13.53 -8.81 14.48
N ALA A 101 12.41 -8.74 13.78
CA ALA A 101 11.13 -9.35 14.15
C ALA A 101 10.23 -9.49 12.92
N GLY A 102 9.14 -10.26 13.07
CA GLY A 102 8.17 -10.48 12.00
C GLY A 102 7.31 -9.26 11.68
N LEU A 103 6.57 -9.38 10.58
CA LEU A 103 5.52 -8.46 10.16
C LEU A 103 4.34 -9.26 9.61
N LEU A 104 3.14 -8.69 9.71
CA LEU A 104 1.93 -9.10 9.01
C LEU A 104 1.86 -8.47 7.61
N LEU A 105 2.33 -7.23 7.50
CA LEU A 105 2.29 -6.44 6.27
C LEU A 105 3.52 -5.56 6.18
N VAL A 106 4.11 -5.45 4.98
CA VAL A 106 5.12 -4.45 4.65
C VAL A 106 4.41 -3.28 3.97
N VAL A 107 4.63 -2.07 4.46
CA VAL A 107 4.05 -0.84 3.91
C VAL A 107 5.11 -0.05 3.17
N GLN A 108 6.33 0.02 3.71
CA GLN A 108 7.40 0.80 3.11
C GLN A 108 8.79 0.22 3.41
N ILE A 109 9.70 0.33 2.46
CA ILE A 109 11.12 -0.02 2.56
C ILE A 109 11.93 1.23 2.25
N LEU A 110 12.88 1.56 3.12
CA LEU A 110 13.70 2.76 3.06
C LEU A 110 15.17 2.43 3.38
N PRO A 111 16.10 2.58 2.43
CA PRO A 111 17.52 2.58 2.72
C PRO A 111 17.91 3.79 3.60
N LEU A 112 18.67 3.55 4.67
CA LEU A 112 19.01 4.58 5.66
C LEU A 112 20.45 5.08 5.56
N SER A 113 21.40 4.21 5.20
CA SER A 113 22.84 4.53 5.30
C SER A 113 23.52 4.75 3.95
N ALA A 114 22.99 4.17 2.87
CA ALA A 114 23.51 4.33 1.52
C ALA A 114 22.42 3.97 0.49
N THR A 115 22.59 4.44 -0.75
CA THR A 115 21.77 4.05 -1.90
C THR A 115 22.18 2.66 -2.38
N PRO A 116 21.27 1.66 -2.38
CA PRO A 116 21.52 0.35 -2.97
C PRO A 116 21.82 0.45 -4.47
N GLN A 117 22.73 -0.38 -4.94
CA GLN A 117 23.03 -0.58 -6.35
C GLN A 117 22.17 -1.68 -6.99
N GLY A 118 21.41 -2.42 -6.19
CA GLY A 118 20.40 -3.37 -6.63
C GLY A 118 19.01 -3.02 -6.10
N ASN A 119 18.03 -3.82 -6.49
CA ASN A 119 16.71 -3.81 -5.87
C ASN A 119 16.79 -4.50 -4.51
N ILE A 120 16.09 -3.94 -3.52
CA ILE A 120 15.96 -4.58 -2.20
C ILE A 120 14.62 -5.30 -2.13
N TYR A 121 14.66 -6.57 -1.76
CA TYR A 121 13.48 -7.42 -1.60
C TYR A 121 13.25 -7.74 -0.14
N ILE A 122 12.00 -7.67 0.29
CA ILE A 122 11.53 -8.24 1.56
C ILE A 122 10.64 -9.42 1.24
N ALA A 123 10.95 -10.59 1.80
CA ALA A 123 10.22 -11.81 1.52
C ALA A 123 10.13 -12.73 2.74
N THR A 124 9.24 -13.71 2.68
CA THR A 124 9.34 -14.88 3.56
C THR A 124 10.57 -15.73 3.19
N ALA A 125 10.99 -16.64 4.07
CA ALA A 125 12.20 -17.45 3.87
C ALA A 125 12.23 -18.12 2.48
N ASP A 126 13.34 -17.93 1.77
CA ASP A 126 13.54 -18.47 0.42
C ASP A 126 15.04 -18.66 0.12
N ALA A 127 15.37 -19.55 -0.81
CA ALA A 127 16.76 -19.73 -1.24
C ALA A 127 17.30 -18.53 -2.05
N ALA A 128 16.40 -17.72 -2.63
CA ALA A 128 16.66 -16.46 -3.33
C ALA A 128 17.96 -16.47 -4.18
N PRO A 129 18.07 -17.34 -5.21
CA PRO A 129 19.25 -17.38 -6.07
C PRO A 129 19.49 -16.01 -6.71
N GLY A 130 20.73 -15.50 -6.62
CA GLY A 130 21.06 -14.16 -7.08
C GLY A 130 20.41 -13.04 -6.26
N GLY A 131 19.91 -13.34 -5.06
CA GLY A 131 19.29 -12.36 -4.15
C GLY A 131 17.85 -11.99 -4.47
N ILE A 132 17.23 -12.67 -5.45
CA ILE A 132 15.85 -12.45 -5.87
C ILE A 132 14.98 -13.59 -5.31
N PRO A 133 14.07 -13.31 -4.37
CA PRO A 133 13.13 -14.31 -3.87
C PRO A 133 12.10 -14.71 -4.95
N ALA A 134 11.52 -15.90 -4.82
CA ALA A 134 10.40 -16.34 -5.63
C ALA A 134 9.23 -15.35 -5.51
N LYS A 135 8.60 -14.98 -6.63
CA LYS A 135 7.56 -13.94 -6.69
C LYS A 135 6.45 -14.08 -5.64
N ALA A 136 5.96 -15.29 -5.41
CA ALA A 136 4.90 -15.58 -4.42
C ALA A 136 5.32 -15.37 -2.95
N LYS A 137 6.63 -15.20 -2.69
CA LYS A 137 7.21 -15.00 -1.35
C LYS A 137 7.53 -13.54 -1.07
N ILE A 138 7.59 -12.69 -2.08
CA ILE A 138 7.88 -11.26 -1.96
C ILE A 138 6.73 -10.57 -1.24
N GLN A 139 7.07 -9.74 -0.26
CA GLN A 139 6.16 -8.95 0.58
C GLN A 139 6.38 -7.45 0.40
N GLY A 140 7.52 -7.06 -0.17
CA GLY A 140 7.79 -5.69 -0.58
C GLY A 140 9.07 -5.63 -1.42
N LYS A 141 9.18 -4.59 -2.24
CA LYS A 141 10.34 -4.34 -3.10
C LYS A 141 10.63 -2.84 -3.11
N CYS A 142 11.90 -2.49 -2.97
CA CYS A 142 12.41 -1.14 -3.22
C CYS A 142 13.23 -1.20 -4.50
N ILE A 143 12.82 -0.44 -5.51
CA ILE A 143 13.51 -0.39 -6.80
C ILE A 143 14.83 0.38 -6.67
N GLN A 144 15.87 -0.10 -7.35
CA GLN A 144 17.13 0.62 -7.49
C GLN A 144 16.90 2.03 -8.07
N GLY A 145 17.49 3.04 -7.43
CA GLY A 145 17.44 4.43 -7.92
C GLY A 145 16.23 5.24 -7.44
N THR A 146 15.11 4.60 -7.06
CA THR A 146 14.00 5.31 -6.36
C THR A 146 14.27 5.42 -4.86
N ASN A 147 14.99 4.45 -4.29
CA ASN A 147 15.30 4.36 -2.85
C ASN A 147 14.07 4.41 -1.94
N LEU A 148 12.93 3.98 -2.47
CA LEU A 148 11.68 3.84 -1.75
C LEU A 148 10.87 2.72 -2.41
N SER A 149 10.21 1.89 -1.60
CA SER A 149 9.20 0.97 -2.13
C SER A 149 7.91 1.70 -2.49
N SER A 150 7.29 1.27 -3.57
CA SER A 150 5.99 1.72 -4.03
C SER A 150 5.02 0.55 -3.98
N ALA A 151 4.16 0.50 -2.97
CA ALA A 151 3.12 -0.50 -2.84
C ALA A 151 1.87 0.15 -2.26
N ALA A 152 0.77 0.10 -3.00
CA ALA A 152 -0.48 0.70 -2.60
C ALA A 152 -1.25 -0.18 -1.60
N VAL A 153 -0.65 -0.40 -0.42
CA VAL A 153 -1.19 -1.22 0.66
C VAL A 153 -0.96 -0.56 2.01
N ASP A 154 -1.96 -0.63 2.89
CA ASP A 154 -1.85 -0.15 4.26
C ASP A 154 -2.89 -0.80 5.18
N ALA A 155 -2.89 -0.44 6.47
CA ALA A 155 -3.90 -0.86 7.43
C ALA A 155 -4.46 0.32 8.24
N VAL A 156 -5.70 0.20 8.70
CA VAL A 156 -6.26 1.16 9.66
C VAL A 156 -5.71 0.86 11.05
N ALA A 157 -5.16 1.87 11.73
CA ALA A 157 -4.59 1.69 13.05
C ALA A 157 -5.64 1.23 14.10
N PRO A 158 -5.24 0.47 15.14
CA PRO A 158 -6.09 0.14 16.27
C PRO A 158 -6.71 1.39 16.91
N GLY A 159 -7.99 1.30 17.29
CA GLY A 159 -8.73 2.40 17.91
C GLY A 159 -9.10 3.56 16.97
N LYS A 160 -8.94 3.39 15.65
CA LYS A 160 -9.35 4.39 14.65
C LYS A 160 -10.35 3.82 13.64
N THR A 161 -11.08 4.71 12.98
CA THR A 161 -11.89 4.44 11.78
C THR A 161 -11.36 5.32 10.66
N ALA A 162 -11.08 4.73 9.50
CA ALA A 162 -10.63 5.45 8.33
C ALA A 162 -11.77 5.72 7.36
N TYR A 163 -11.77 6.89 6.72
CA TYR A 163 -12.74 7.29 5.71
C TYR A 163 -12.00 7.65 4.43
N ILE A 164 -12.44 7.13 3.29
CA ILE A 164 -11.87 7.49 1.99
C ILE A 164 -12.20 8.95 1.71
N ARG A 165 -11.18 9.73 1.40
CA ARG A 165 -11.33 11.11 0.91
C ARG A 165 -11.27 11.14 -0.60
N VAL A 166 -10.19 10.59 -1.16
CA VAL A 166 -10.00 10.58 -2.61
C VAL A 166 -9.19 9.36 -3.02
N VAL A 167 -9.51 8.82 -4.18
CA VAL A 167 -8.70 7.83 -4.90
C VAL A 167 -8.18 8.51 -6.16
N GLU A 168 -6.86 8.61 -6.26
CA GLU A 168 -6.16 9.22 -7.37
C GLU A 168 -5.50 8.15 -8.23
N HIS A 169 -5.38 8.42 -9.52
CA HIS A 169 -4.78 7.51 -10.47
C HIS A 169 -4.17 8.30 -11.62
N THR A 170 -3.14 7.73 -12.23
CA THR A 170 -2.54 8.23 -13.47
C THR A 170 -2.03 7.05 -14.27
N THR A 171 -2.30 7.06 -15.56
CA THR A 171 -1.93 6.00 -16.50
C THR A 171 -0.89 6.54 -17.48
N GLY A 172 0.12 5.74 -17.78
CA GLY A 172 0.99 6.03 -18.92
C GLY A 172 0.29 5.60 -20.20
N LYS A 173 -0.21 6.59 -20.97
CA LYS A 173 -1.04 6.45 -22.18
C LYS A 173 -2.53 6.24 -21.89
N LEU A 174 -3.36 6.56 -22.89
CA LEU A 174 -4.81 6.31 -22.90
C LEU A 174 -5.05 4.80 -22.85
N LYS A 175 -5.49 4.29 -21.70
CA LYS A 175 -5.63 2.87 -21.41
C LYS A 175 -6.90 2.65 -20.61
N ASP A 176 -7.64 1.60 -20.96
CA ASP A 176 -8.86 1.22 -20.23
C ASP A 176 -8.46 0.43 -18.98
N ILE A 177 -8.66 1.03 -17.81
CA ILE A 177 -8.23 0.48 -16.53
C ILE A 177 -9.39 0.49 -15.53
N ASP A 178 -9.66 -0.67 -14.93
CA ASP A 178 -10.53 -0.78 -13.76
C ASP A 178 -9.69 -0.63 -12.50
N VAL A 179 -9.99 0.39 -11.70
CA VAL A 179 -9.45 0.60 -10.35
C VAL A 179 -10.31 -0.11 -9.31
N ILE A 180 -9.67 -0.83 -8.39
CA ILE A 180 -10.33 -1.67 -7.39
C ILE A 180 -9.73 -1.41 -6.00
N VAL A 181 -10.53 -0.87 -5.08
CA VAL A 181 -10.19 -0.82 -3.66
C VAL A 181 -10.61 -2.13 -3.01
N ASN A 182 -9.63 -2.95 -2.66
CA ASN A 182 -9.82 -4.18 -1.90
C ASN A 182 -9.58 -3.89 -0.42
N PHE A 183 -10.36 -4.52 0.45
CA PHE A 183 -10.17 -4.40 1.88
C PHE A 183 -10.55 -5.68 2.62
N LYS A 184 -9.93 -5.89 3.78
CA LYS A 184 -10.21 -7.00 4.67
C LYS A 184 -10.28 -6.50 6.10
N THR A 185 -11.48 -6.54 6.68
CA THR A 185 -11.68 -6.22 8.11
C THR A 185 -11.03 -7.30 8.97
N PHE A 186 -10.71 -6.96 10.22
CA PHE A 186 -10.15 -7.92 11.17
C PHE A 186 -11.05 -9.15 11.35
N GLY A 187 -10.48 -10.35 11.17
CA GLY A 187 -11.22 -11.62 11.19
C GLY A 187 -12.23 -11.81 10.05
N GLY A 188 -12.32 -10.86 9.11
CA GLY A 188 -13.26 -10.88 8.00
C GLY A 188 -12.71 -11.47 6.71
N LEU A 189 -13.57 -11.48 5.69
CA LEU A 189 -13.23 -11.87 4.32
C LEU A 189 -12.84 -10.64 3.49
N TRP A 190 -12.12 -10.85 2.40
CA TRP A 190 -11.84 -9.82 1.40
C TRP A 190 -13.14 -9.31 0.78
N ARG A 191 -13.25 -7.99 0.67
CA ARG A 191 -14.34 -7.26 0.05
C ARG A 191 -13.78 -6.22 -0.92
N LYS A 192 -14.63 -5.80 -1.86
CA LYS A 192 -14.30 -4.82 -2.89
C LYS A 192 -15.27 -3.66 -2.82
N PHE A 193 -14.77 -2.44 -3.00
CA PHE A 193 -15.63 -1.33 -3.41
C PHE A 193 -16.12 -1.56 -4.85
N PRO A 194 -17.20 -0.87 -5.26
CA PRO A 194 -17.54 -0.76 -6.66
C PRO A 194 -16.31 -0.34 -7.48
N ARG A 195 -16.12 -0.98 -8.64
CA ARG A 195 -14.99 -0.68 -9.53
C ARG A 195 -15.12 0.74 -10.06
N ILE A 196 -13.99 1.41 -10.17
CA ILE A 196 -13.89 2.71 -10.82
C ILE A 196 -13.30 2.45 -12.20
N HIS A 197 -14.12 2.57 -13.23
CA HIS A 197 -13.69 2.37 -14.61
C HIS A 197 -13.12 3.65 -15.18
N LEU A 198 -11.91 3.56 -15.75
CA LEU A 198 -11.23 4.65 -16.43
C LEU A 198 -11.26 4.38 -17.93
N ALA A 199 -11.98 5.23 -18.65
CA ALA A 199 -12.04 5.20 -20.11
C ALA A 199 -11.46 6.50 -20.69
N GLU A 200 -10.91 6.38 -21.90
CA GLU A 200 -10.17 7.33 -22.77
C GLU A 200 -10.40 8.86 -22.67
N ALA A 201 -11.48 9.36 -22.06
CA ALA A 201 -11.78 10.80 -21.98
C ALA A 201 -12.47 11.26 -20.68
N ALA A 202 -12.74 10.38 -19.72
CA ALA A 202 -13.49 10.72 -18.51
C ALA A 202 -12.66 10.46 -17.25
N LYS A 203 -12.26 11.54 -16.58
CA LYS A 203 -11.76 11.53 -15.21
C LYS A 203 -12.83 12.12 -14.31
N GLU A 204 -13.53 11.28 -13.55
CA GLU A 204 -14.01 11.66 -12.23
C GLU A 204 -14.68 10.48 -11.53
N LEU A 205 -14.26 10.20 -10.31
CA LEU A 205 -15.22 9.85 -9.28
C LEU A 205 -14.92 10.70 -8.04
N SER A 206 -15.34 11.97 -8.08
CA SER A 206 -15.54 12.79 -6.88
C SER A 206 -16.85 12.35 -6.22
N LYS A 207 -16.89 11.11 -5.74
CA LYS A 207 -17.86 10.77 -4.71
C LYS A 207 -17.08 10.74 -3.43
N ASP A 208 -17.39 11.67 -2.52
CA ASP A 208 -17.02 11.58 -1.11
C ASP A 208 -17.69 10.32 -0.56
N VAL A 209 -17.08 9.16 -0.84
CA VAL A 209 -17.51 7.89 -0.31
C VAL A 209 -16.92 7.83 1.09
N TYR A 210 -17.62 8.47 2.03
CA TYR A 210 -17.40 8.32 3.46
C TYR A 210 -17.84 6.91 3.92
N SER A 211 -17.40 5.85 3.22
CA SER A 211 -17.56 4.49 3.69
C SER A 211 -16.48 4.21 4.73
N PRO A 212 -16.86 3.91 5.97
CA PRO A 212 -15.91 3.69 7.04
C PRO A 212 -15.19 2.35 6.87
N PHE A 213 -13.89 2.38 7.09
CA PHE A 213 -13.09 1.20 7.41
C PHE A 213 -12.86 1.15 8.90
N SER A 214 -13.34 0.09 9.55
CA SER A 214 -13.07 -0.14 10.96
C SER A 214 -11.58 -0.32 11.21
N GLU A 215 -11.15 -0.17 12.46
CA GLU A 215 -9.78 -0.48 12.88
C GLU A 215 -9.32 -1.85 12.38
N LYS A 216 -8.00 -1.99 12.19
CA LYS A 216 -7.37 -3.26 11.78
C LYS A 216 -7.86 -3.78 10.43
N THR A 217 -8.39 -2.89 9.60
CA THR A 217 -8.73 -3.22 8.21
C THR A 217 -7.50 -3.06 7.35
N ILE A 218 -7.12 -4.10 6.63
CA ILE A 218 -6.10 -4.02 5.58
C ILE A 218 -6.77 -3.48 4.32
N ILE A 219 -6.12 -2.54 3.65
CA ILE A 219 -6.60 -1.89 2.45
C ILE A 219 -5.52 -2.01 1.37
N LEU A 220 -5.89 -2.39 0.16
CA LEU A 220 -4.99 -2.45 -0.98
C LEU A 220 -5.67 -1.97 -2.26
N LEU A 221 -4.89 -1.26 -3.08
CA LEU A 221 -5.33 -0.82 -4.40
C LEU A 221 -4.86 -1.85 -5.43
N ASN A 222 -5.83 -2.42 -6.14
CA ASN A 222 -5.61 -3.26 -7.31
C ASN A 222 -6.12 -2.56 -8.56
N ALA A 223 -5.68 -3.06 -9.70
CA ALA A 223 -6.21 -2.66 -10.98
C ALA A 223 -6.30 -3.84 -11.96
N ILE A 224 -7.14 -3.71 -12.98
CA ILE A 224 -7.18 -4.58 -14.16
C ILE A 224 -7.02 -3.67 -15.37
N SER A 225 -6.02 -3.95 -16.21
CA SER A 225 -5.83 -3.26 -17.48
C SER A 225 -6.43 -4.08 -18.62
N LYS A 226 -7.07 -3.45 -19.60
CA LYS A 226 -7.44 -4.11 -20.87
C LYS A 226 -6.28 -4.25 -21.84
N ASP A 227 -5.20 -3.55 -21.57
CA ASP A 227 -4.02 -3.52 -22.38
C ASP A 227 -2.84 -4.19 -21.67
N ASP A 228 -2.01 -4.86 -22.46
CA ASP A 228 -0.72 -5.34 -21.99
C ASP A 228 0.26 -4.16 -21.88
N GLN A 229 1.24 -4.29 -20.99
CA GLN A 229 2.30 -3.31 -20.74
C GLN A 229 1.76 -1.93 -20.33
N ALA A 230 0.58 -1.88 -19.70
CA ALA A 230 0.06 -0.65 -19.15
C ALA A 230 0.85 -0.26 -17.88
N SER A 231 1.23 1.01 -17.81
CA SER A 231 1.84 1.58 -16.60
C SER A 231 0.78 2.37 -15.84
N LEU A 232 0.75 2.20 -14.52
CA LEU A 232 -0.25 2.76 -13.65
C LEU A 232 0.39 3.23 -12.35
N SER A 233 0.04 4.43 -11.93
CA SER A 233 0.29 4.93 -10.58
C SER A 233 -1.04 5.24 -9.93
N MET A 234 -1.19 4.85 -8.67
CA MET A 234 -2.42 5.09 -7.91
C MET A 234 -2.10 5.55 -6.50
N GLY A 235 -3.00 6.39 -5.99
CA GLY A 235 -2.99 6.88 -4.63
C GLY A 235 -4.38 6.79 -4.02
N MET A 236 -4.44 6.71 -2.71
CA MET A 236 -5.67 6.92 -1.94
C MET A 236 -5.33 7.68 -0.67
N PHE A 237 -6.09 8.72 -0.42
CA PHE A 237 -6.00 9.48 0.82
C PHE A 237 -7.20 9.12 1.68
N LEU A 238 -6.91 8.78 2.93
CA LEU A 238 -7.89 8.52 3.96
C LEU A 238 -7.70 9.49 5.12
N ILE A 239 -8.80 9.73 5.81
CA ILE A 239 -8.80 10.42 7.09
C ILE A 239 -9.11 9.38 8.15
N GLU A 240 -8.18 9.19 9.08
CA GLU A 240 -8.41 8.38 10.27
C GLU A 240 -8.91 9.27 11.41
N VAL A 241 -9.97 8.83 12.07
CA VAL A 241 -10.55 9.47 13.25
C VAL A 241 -10.56 8.46 14.39
N LYS A 242 -10.21 8.89 15.60
CA LYS A 242 -10.27 8.06 16.79
C LYS A 242 -11.70 7.60 17.07
N ASN A 243 -11.87 6.32 17.40
CA ASN A 243 -13.16 5.74 17.77
C ASN A 243 -13.65 6.36 19.09
N LYS A 244 -14.96 6.63 19.20
CA LYS A 244 -15.57 6.99 20.48
C LYS A 244 -15.55 5.76 21.38
N THR A 245 -14.96 5.91 22.56
CA THR A 245 -14.98 4.92 23.65
C THR A 245 -16.32 4.90 24.36
#